data_AF-R7ZPX7-F1
#
_entry.id   AF-R7ZPX7-F1
#
_cell.length_a   1.000
_cell.length_b   1.000
_cell.length_c   1.000
_cell.angle_alpha   90.00
_cell.angle_beta   90.00
_cell.angle_gamma   90.00
#
_symmetry.space_group_name_H-M   'P 1'
#
loop_
_entity.id
_entity.type
_entity.pdbx_description
1 polymer ?
#
loop_
_entity_poly.entity_id
_entity_poly.type
_entity_poly.pdbx_seq_one_letter_code
_entity_poly.pdbx_strand_id
1 'polypeptide(L)'
;MLFQWLLADPAPALTPRFETQLLDDQVAIGYGLAIGDVDGDGKPDILLVDKKEFVWYRNGDWKRFVMVENLTESDNVCIAAADINGDGKVEVAVGAQWNPGETSDPAKSGSVHYLIRPADPTQKWTPVQLHHEPTVHRMRWAKAGDSYQLIMAPLHGRGNKGGEGVGVNIIAYEVPADPTQAWPHHIIDNTMHITHNLDVFPEENGDAVYIGGKEGVKAFQFKNGRWVAHSDGEWLVQGHSFGELRIGRGQGGRKFLTAIEPLHGNLLTTYIPNTQLFRRENLQRTVLTDQLNQGHGLAAVDLLKMGQDQLVVGWREKNPAGEIGVQLYIPNAANEWDVVWVDEGGMACEDLQVADLDGDGRPDIIAAGRATNNLKIYWNRSQ
;
A
#
# COMPACT_ATOMS: atom_id res chain seq x y z
N MET A 1 -60.47 1.43 -11.49
CA MET A 1 -59.23 0.85 -10.91
C MET A 1 -58.12 1.87 -11.11
N LEU A 2 -57.75 2.61 -10.07
CA LEU A 2 -56.57 3.47 -10.08
C LEU A 2 -55.38 2.63 -9.60
N PHE A 3 -54.35 2.49 -10.43
CA PHE A 3 -53.04 1.97 -10.01
C PHE A 3 -52.30 3.12 -9.31
N GLN A 4 -52.13 3.03 -7.99
CA GLN A 4 -51.15 3.82 -7.26
C GLN A 4 -49.77 3.20 -7.52
N TRP A 5 -48.92 3.96 -8.21
CA TRP A 5 -47.49 3.70 -8.24
C TRP A 5 -46.95 4.04 -6.85
N LEU A 6 -46.54 3.03 -6.07
CA LEU A 6 -45.65 3.27 -4.94
C LEU A 6 -44.33 3.76 -5.53
N LEU A 7 -44.04 5.04 -5.36
CA LEU A 7 -42.66 5.51 -5.39
C LEU A 7 -41.97 4.80 -4.23
N ALA A 8 -40.97 3.97 -4.53
CA ALA A 8 -40.09 3.45 -3.49
C ALA A 8 -39.48 4.65 -2.77
N ASP A 9 -39.48 4.64 -1.44
CA ASP A 9 -38.69 5.59 -0.67
C ASP A 9 -37.24 5.54 -1.20
N PRO A 10 -36.57 6.70 -1.37
CA PRO A 10 -35.15 6.69 -1.68
C PRO A 10 -34.46 5.89 -0.58
N ALA A 11 -33.58 4.96 -0.98
CA ALA A 11 -32.74 4.25 -0.02
C ALA A 11 -32.08 5.29 0.90
N PRO A 12 -32.04 5.05 2.24
CA PRO A 12 -31.41 5.99 3.16
C PRO A 12 -30.01 6.32 2.66
N ALA A 13 -29.65 7.60 2.69
CA ALA A 13 -28.32 8.04 2.32
C ALA A 13 -27.31 7.37 3.27
N LEU A 14 -26.43 6.54 2.71
CA LEU A 14 -25.36 5.89 3.45
C LEU A 14 -24.57 6.95 4.20
N THR A 15 -24.51 6.85 5.53
CA THR A 15 -23.82 7.83 6.37
C THR A 15 -22.50 7.23 6.85
N PRO A 16 -21.35 7.73 6.38
CA PRO A 16 -20.05 7.26 6.83
C PRO A 16 -19.90 7.46 8.34
N ARG A 17 -19.53 6.39 9.04
CA ARG A 17 -19.29 6.44 10.48
C ARG A 17 -18.15 5.53 10.85
N PHE A 18 -17.15 6.08 11.52
CA PHE A 18 -16.00 5.34 12.00
C PHE A 18 -15.87 5.46 13.52
N GLU A 19 -15.63 4.34 14.19
CA GLU A 19 -15.33 4.30 15.63
C GLU A 19 -13.85 4.05 15.83
N THR A 20 -13.18 4.96 16.55
CA THR A 20 -11.73 4.91 16.73
C THR A 20 -11.33 4.03 17.91
N GLN A 21 -10.37 3.14 17.68
CA GLN A 21 -9.63 2.42 18.71
C GLN A 21 -8.14 2.75 18.60
N LEU A 22 -7.54 3.20 19.70
CA LEU A 22 -6.09 3.33 19.84
C LEU A 22 -5.51 1.97 20.19
N LEU A 23 -4.57 1.47 19.38
CA LEU A 23 -3.93 0.17 19.59
C LEU A 23 -2.58 0.31 20.29
N ASP A 24 -1.79 1.30 19.85
CA ASP A 24 -0.47 1.57 20.37
C ASP A 24 -0.24 3.09 20.34
N ASP A 25 0.27 3.66 21.42
CA ASP A 25 0.61 5.08 21.58
C ASP A 25 2.11 5.31 21.82
N GLN A 26 2.92 4.28 21.61
CA GLN A 26 4.37 4.27 21.74
C GLN A 26 5.08 3.96 20.41
N VAL A 27 4.37 4.07 19.29
CA VAL A 27 4.95 3.85 17.96
C VAL A 27 6.00 4.93 17.69
N ALA A 28 7.27 4.56 17.51
CA ALA A 28 8.33 5.53 17.30
C ALA A 28 8.37 6.07 15.86
N ILE A 29 8.05 5.21 14.89
CA ILE A 29 8.03 5.57 13.47
C ILE A 29 6.75 5.11 12.77
N GLY A 30 6.37 3.84 12.88
CA GLY A 30 5.19 3.29 12.19
C GLY A 30 5.17 3.54 10.69
N TYR A 31 6.26 3.19 9.99
CA TYR A 31 6.49 3.63 8.61
C TYR A 31 5.73 2.83 7.55
N GLY A 32 5.42 1.58 7.84
CA GLY A 32 4.76 0.67 6.92
C GLY A 32 3.87 -0.31 7.65
N LEU A 33 2.75 -0.65 7.02
CA LEU A 33 1.76 -1.58 7.52
C LEU A 33 1.56 -2.73 6.53
N ALA A 34 1.33 -3.92 7.06
CA ALA A 34 0.80 -5.06 6.31
C ALA A 34 -0.31 -5.73 7.12
N ILE A 35 -1.19 -6.44 6.41
CA ILE A 35 -2.33 -7.14 6.99
C ILE A 35 -2.28 -8.60 6.56
N GLY A 36 -2.61 -9.51 7.48
CA GLY A 36 -2.82 -10.91 7.17
C GLY A 36 -2.82 -11.81 8.39
N ASP A 37 -3.28 -13.04 8.25
CA ASP A 37 -3.37 -14.00 9.34
C ASP A 37 -1.99 -14.55 9.73
N VAL A 38 -1.48 -14.16 10.89
CA VAL A 38 -0.14 -14.52 11.34
C VAL A 38 -0.14 -15.77 12.21
N ASP A 39 -1.26 -16.29 12.72
CA ASP A 39 -1.26 -17.53 13.53
C ASP A 39 -2.17 -18.66 13.02
N GLY A 40 -2.93 -18.41 11.97
CA GLY A 40 -3.82 -19.35 11.31
C GLY A 40 -5.19 -19.45 11.97
N ASP A 41 -5.62 -18.44 12.73
CA ASP A 41 -6.92 -18.41 13.39
C ASP A 41 -8.09 -17.96 12.48
N GLY A 42 -7.78 -17.57 11.25
CA GLY A 42 -8.70 -17.11 10.22
C GLY A 42 -9.02 -15.62 10.29
N LYS A 43 -8.36 -14.84 11.17
CA LYS A 43 -8.56 -13.39 11.27
C LYS A 43 -7.35 -12.63 10.73
N PRO A 44 -7.57 -11.52 10.01
CA PRO A 44 -6.48 -10.66 9.59
C PRO A 44 -5.86 -9.95 10.79
N ASP A 45 -4.55 -10.09 10.97
CA ASP A 45 -3.77 -9.36 11.96
C ASP A 45 -3.14 -8.09 11.38
N ILE A 46 -2.61 -7.23 12.25
CA ILE A 46 -1.89 -6.02 11.86
C ILE A 46 -0.39 -6.22 12.08
N LEU A 47 0.41 -5.96 11.05
CA LEU A 47 1.87 -5.93 11.14
C LEU A 47 2.37 -4.50 10.93
N LEU A 48 3.31 -4.06 11.75
CA LEU A 48 3.85 -2.70 11.78
C LEU A 48 5.36 -2.70 11.65
N VAL A 49 5.87 -1.81 10.81
CA VAL A 49 7.29 -1.43 10.72
C VAL A 49 7.55 -0.27 11.68
N ASP A 50 8.12 -0.58 12.83
CA ASP A 50 8.60 0.44 13.77
C ASP A 50 10.12 0.64 13.62
N LYS A 51 10.68 1.63 14.33
CA LYS A 51 12.06 2.10 14.16
C LYS A 51 13.10 0.98 14.21
N LYS A 52 12.99 0.11 15.21
CA LYS A 52 13.93 -1.01 15.47
C LYS A 52 13.26 -2.37 15.54
N GLU A 53 11.94 -2.42 15.36
CA GLU A 53 11.14 -3.61 15.56
C GLU A 53 10.19 -3.79 14.38
N PHE A 54 10.02 -5.04 13.95
CA PHE A 54 8.86 -5.45 13.16
C PHE A 54 7.91 -6.15 14.11
N VAL A 55 6.67 -5.66 14.15
CA VAL A 55 5.73 -5.96 15.21
C VAL A 55 4.46 -6.55 14.62
N TRP A 56 3.91 -7.53 15.31
CA TRP A 56 2.61 -8.13 15.02
C TRP A 56 1.64 -7.82 16.16
N TYR A 57 0.45 -7.33 15.82
CA TYR A 57 -0.68 -7.15 16.74
C TYR A 57 -1.74 -8.18 16.37
N ARG A 58 -1.92 -9.16 17.25
CA ARG A 58 -2.86 -10.27 17.00
C ARG A 58 -4.31 -9.83 17.16
N ASN A 59 -5.12 -10.09 16.16
CA ASN A 59 -6.54 -9.77 16.16
C ASN A 59 -7.30 -10.59 17.22
N GLY A 60 -8.26 -9.97 17.88
CA GLY A 60 -9.05 -10.53 18.97
C GLY A 60 -8.58 -10.12 20.36
N ASP A 61 -7.27 -10.15 20.64
CA ASP A 61 -6.70 -9.64 21.91
C ASP A 61 -5.75 -8.45 21.76
N TRP A 62 -5.43 -8.06 20.52
CA TRP A 62 -4.55 -6.96 20.14
C TRP A 62 -3.19 -6.98 20.84
N LYS A 63 -2.73 -8.17 21.25
CA LYS A 63 -1.42 -8.30 21.89
C LYS A 63 -0.31 -8.04 20.89
N ARG A 64 0.67 -7.28 21.36
CA ARG A 64 1.88 -6.90 20.64
C ARG A 64 2.96 -7.96 20.77
N PHE A 65 3.45 -8.48 19.66
CA PHE A 65 4.56 -9.42 19.57
C PHE A 65 5.65 -8.84 18.69
N VAL A 66 6.88 -8.79 19.18
CA VAL A 66 8.01 -8.38 18.35
C VAL A 66 8.50 -9.58 17.55
N MET A 67 8.31 -9.55 16.24
CA MET A 67 8.72 -10.63 15.34
C MET A 67 10.24 -10.67 15.17
N VAL A 68 10.85 -9.51 14.92
CA VAL A 68 12.30 -9.37 14.84
C VAL A 68 12.68 -7.95 15.21
N GLU A 69 13.89 -7.76 15.75
CA GLU A 69 14.38 -6.46 16.19
C GLU A 69 15.85 -6.27 15.83
N ASN A 70 16.28 -5.00 15.74
CA ASN A 70 17.67 -4.61 15.57
C ASN A 70 18.37 -5.33 14.39
N LEU A 71 17.65 -5.58 13.29
CA LEU A 71 18.20 -6.20 12.08
C LEU A 71 19.41 -5.42 11.56
N THR A 72 19.34 -4.09 11.65
CA THR A 72 20.31 -3.17 11.05
C THR A 72 20.55 -1.92 11.90
N GLU A 73 21.60 -1.17 11.59
CA GLU A 73 21.98 0.04 12.34
C GLU A 73 21.00 1.21 12.11
N SER A 74 20.46 1.36 10.90
CA SER A 74 19.47 2.40 10.58
C SER A 74 18.03 1.91 10.75
N ASP A 75 17.06 2.78 10.50
CA ASP A 75 15.64 2.50 10.71
C ASP A 75 15.09 1.48 9.69
N ASN A 76 13.95 0.87 10.03
CA ASN A 76 13.19 0.01 9.13
C ASN A 76 12.31 0.82 8.17
N VAL A 77 11.91 0.24 7.02
CA VAL A 77 11.23 1.01 5.95
C VAL A 77 10.10 0.30 5.20
N CYS A 78 10.02 -1.04 5.17
CA CYS A 78 8.86 -1.67 4.52
C CYS A 78 8.64 -3.10 4.99
N ILE A 79 7.44 -3.59 4.73
CA ILE A 79 6.98 -4.94 5.04
C ILE A 79 6.01 -5.41 3.95
N ALA A 80 6.06 -6.69 3.62
CA ALA A 80 5.05 -7.38 2.82
C ALA A 80 4.61 -8.65 3.55
N ALA A 81 3.30 -8.89 3.60
CA ALA A 81 2.70 -10.09 4.16
C ALA A 81 1.63 -10.63 3.20
N ALA A 82 1.66 -11.92 2.90
CA ALA A 82 0.63 -12.64 2.15
C ALA A 82 0.77 -14.15 2.41
N ASP A 83 -0.33 -14.90 2.35
CA ASP A 83 -0.28 -16.36 2.31
C ASP A 83 0.15 -16.77 0.90
N ILE A 84 1.42 -17.16 0.75
CA ILE A 84 2.00 -17.47 -0.56
C ILE A 84 2.15 -18.98 -0.78
N ASN A 85 1.95 -19.78 0.26
CA ASN A 85 2.05 -21.24 0.21
C ASN A 85 0.69 -21.96 0.36
N GLY A 86 -0.37 -21.24 0.70
CA GLY A 86 -1.75 -21.73 0.81
C GLY A 86 -2.06 -22.43 2.13
N ASP A 87 -1.26 -22.26 3.19
CA ASP A 87 -1.47 -22.88 4.50
C ASP A 87 -2.39 -22.07 5.44
N GLY A 88 -2.91 -20.94 4.95
CA GLY A 88 -3.78 -20.03 5.70
C GLY A 88 -3.03 -19.03 6.56
N LYS A 89 -1.70 -18.97 6.47
CA LYS A 89 -0.88 -18.06 7.25
C LYS A 89 0.00 -17.20 6.34
N VAL A 90 0.31 -15.99 6.78
CA VAL A 90 1.14 -15.11 5.96
C VAL A 90 2.63 -15.39 6.10
N GLU A 91 3.29 -15.38 4.94
CA GLU A 91 4.73 -15.22 4.82
C GLU A 91 5.10 -13.74 4.86
N VAL A 92 6.18 -13.41 5.57
CA VAL A 92 6.59 -12.03 5.83
C VAL A 92 7.98 -11.73 5.30
N ALA A 93 8.08 -10.67 4.50
CA ALA A 93 9.34 -10.08 4.08
C ALA A 93 9.43 -8.63 4.57
N VAL A 94 10.64 -8.18 4.89
CA VAL A 94 10.89 -6.86 5.49
C VAL A 94 12.09 -6.16 4.87
N GLY A 95 12.02 -4.83 4.81
CA GLY A 95 13.09 -3.96 4.37
C GLY A 95 13.59 -3.06 5.50
N ALA A 96 14.92 -2.94 5.64
CA ALA A 96 15.56 -2.14 6.68
C ALA A 96 16.81 -1.40 6.18
N GLN A 97 17.63 -0.87 7.10
CA GLN A 97 18.79 -0.03 6.83
C GLN A 97 18.42 1.22 6.01
N TRP A 98 17.37 1.94 6.43
CA TRP A 98 16.87 3.11 5.72
C TRP A 98 17.88 4.26 5.72
N ASN A 99 18.47 4.52 4.56
CA ASN A 99 19.39 5.62 4.33
C ASN A 99 19.29 6.09 2.86
N PRO A 100 18.27 6.90 2.52
CA PRO A 100 18.00 7.31 1.13
C PRO A 100 19.09 8.21 0.53
N GLY A 101 19.93 8.82 1.37
CA GLY A 101 21.05 9.65 0.91
C GLY A 101 22.26 8.85 0.44
N GLU A 102 22.38 7.59 0.85
CA GLU A 102 23.45 6.68 0.43
C GLU A 102 22.94 5.77 -0.70
N THR A 103 23.39 6.07 -1.92
CA THR A 103 22.94 5.42 -3.15
C THR A 103 24.01 4.54 -3.80
N SER A 104 25.17 4.37 -3.15
CA SER A 104 26.33 3.68 -3.74
C SER A 104 26.75 2.45 -2.95
N ASP A 105 26.75 2.52 -1.62
CA ASP A 105 27.27 1.46 -0.75
C ASP A 105 26.13 0.61 -0.14
N PRO A 106 25.90 -0.63 -0.63
CA PRO A 106 24.84 -1.50 -0.11
C PRO A 106 25.09 -1.98 1.34
N ALA A 107 26.31 -1.83 1.87
CA ALA A 107 26.57 -2.14 3.28
C ALA A 107 26.04 -1.04 4.23
N LYS A 108 25.76 0.16 3.71
CA LYS A 108 25.31 1.32 4.48
C LYS A 108 23.87 1.73 4.21
N SER A 109 23.23 1.13 3.21
CA SER A 109 21.90 1.49 2.76
C SER A 109 21.17 0.28 2.20
N GLY A 110 19.93 0.12 2.65
CA GLY A 110 19.05 -0.95 2.25
C GLY A 110 19.43 -2.31 2.84
N SER A 111 18.41 -3.12 3.07
CA SER A 111 18.51 -4.55 3.31
C SER A 111 17.13 -5.16 3.08
N VAL A 112 17.08 -6.40 2.61
CA VAL A 112 15.83 -7.14 2.42
C VAL A 112 15.98 -8.46 3.15
N HIS A 113 14.96 -8.85 3.91
CA HIS A 113 14.95 -10.10 4.66
C HIS A 113 13.62 -10.82 4.50
N TYR A 114 13.67 -12.14 4.32
CA TYR A 114 12.54 -13.03 4.54
C TYR A 114 12.55 -13.49 6.00
N LEU A 115 11.39 -13.55 6.66
CA LEU A 115 11.30 -13.97 8.06
C LEU A 115 10.80 -15.41 8.15
N ILE A 116 11.65 -16.31 8.63
CA ILE A 116 11.28 -17.70 8.92
C ILE A 116 10.47 -17.74 10.20
N ARG A 117 9.21 -18.15 10.04
CA ARG A 117 8.24 -18.36 11.10
C ARG A 117 8.66 -19.52 12.03
N PRO A 118 8.71 -19.31 13.36
CA PRO A 118 8.88 -20.38 14.33
C PRO A 118 7.57 -21.17 14.53
N ALA A 119 7.65 -22.35 15.18
CA ALA A 119 6.46 -23.17 15.46
C ALA A 119 5.42 -22.45 16.34
N ASP A 120 5.89 -21.66 17.32
CA ASP A 120 5.07 -20.71 18.07
C ASP A 120 5.30 -19.30 17.50
N PRO A 121 4.36 -18.73 16.71
CA PRO A 121 4.57 -17.47 16.00
C PRO A 121 4.75 -16.26 16.92
N THR A 122 4.48 -16.40 18.23
CA THR A 122 4.70 -15.36 19.24
C THR A 122 6.18 -15.19 19.61
N GLN A 123 7.01 -16.18 19.27
CA GLN A 123 8.47 -16.10 19.44
C GLN A 123 9.12 -15.29 18.30
N LYS A 124 10.40 -14.94 18.48
CA LYS A 124 11.17 -14.23 17.44
C LYS A 124 11.32 -15.08 16.18
N TRP A 125 11.10 -14.45 15.03
CA TRP A 125 11.26 -15.02 13.70
C TRP A 125 12.72 -14.91 13.27
N THR A 126 13.19 -15.88 12.48
CA THR A 126 14.59 -15.92 12.03
C THR A 126 14.73 -15.22 10.69
N PRO A 127 15.49 -14.12 10.57
CA PRO A 127 15.67 -13.43 9.30
C PRO A 127 16.64 -14.18 8.38
N VAL A 128 16.28 -14.27 7.10
CA VAL A 128 17.14 -14.70 5.99
C VAL A 128 17.38 -13.49 5.10
N GLN A 129 18.64 -13.03 5.03
CA GLN A 129 18.99 -11.89 4.19
C GLN A 129 18.91 -12.26 2.71
N LEU A 130 18.21 -11.44 1.93
CA LEU A 130 18.09 -11.57 0.48
C LEU A 130 19.05 -10.58 -0.21
N HIS A 131 19.21 -10.76 -1.53
CA HIS A 131 19.88 -9.76 -2.35
C HIS A 131 19.19 -8.39 -2.20
N HIS A 132 19.95 -7.29 -2.18
CA HIS A 132 19.39 -5.95 -2.14
C HIS A 132 20.27 -4.94 -2.86
N GLU A 133 19.67 -3.79 -3.17
CA GLU A 133 20.35 -2.58 -3.60
C GLU A 133 20.17 -1.46 -2.56
N PRO A 134 21.00 -0.40 -2.60
CA PRO A 134 20.80 0.77 -1.76
C PRO A 134 19.38 1.33 -1.87
N THR A 135 18.93 1.98 -0.80
CA THR A 135 17.64 2.69 -0.76
C THR A 135 16.39 1.81 -0.92
N VAL A 136 16.43 0.54 -0.49
CA VAL A 136 15.22 -0.32 -0.32
C VAL A 136 14.09 0.50 0.30
N HIS A 137 12.88 0.45 -0.26
CA HIS A 137 11.82 1.38 0.14
C HIS A 137 10.39 0.81 0.18
N ARG A 138 9.97 0.02 -0.81
CA ARG A 138 8.66 -0.65 -0.80
C ARG A 138 8.76 -2.08 -1.32
N MET A 139 7.87 -2.93 -0.84
CA MET A 139 7.72 -4.30 -1.34
C MET A 139 6.28 -4.79 -1.24
N ARG A 140 5.88 -5.69 -2.15
CA ARG A 140 4.61 -6.42 -2.10
C ARG A 140 4.79 -7.82 -2.67
N TRP A 141 4.01 -8.78 -2.18
CA TRP A 141 3.84 -10.06 -2.84
C TRP A 141 2.92 -9.91 -4.05
N ALA A 142 3.28 -10.55 -5.17
CA ALA A 142 2.43 -10.60 -6.36
C ALA A 142 2.42 -12.00 -6.95
N LYS A 143 1.23 -12.46 -7.36
CA LYS A 143 1.05 -13.75 -8.01
C LYS A 143 1.71 -13.77 -9.39
N ALA A 144 2.62 -14.72 -9.59
CA ALA A 144 3.42 -14.93 -10.78
C ALA A 144 3.14 -16.32 -11.36
N GLY A 145 2.02 -16.46 -12.07
CA GLY A 145 1.52 -17.77 -12.52
C GLY A 145 0.90 -18.55 -11.35
N ASP A 146 1.43 -19.75 -11.08
CA ASP A 146 0.96 -20.60 -9.97
C ASP A 146 1.71 -20.37 -8.64
N SER A 147 2.70 -19.47 -8.63
CA SER A 147 3.47 -19.11 -7.45
C SER A 147 3.37 -17.61 -7.15
N TYR A 148 4.08 -17.17 -6.11
CA TYR A 148 4.25 -15.75 -5.78
C TYR A 148 5.71 -15.34 -5.96
N GLN A 149 5.91 -14.06 -6.26
CA GLN A 149 7.20 -13.39 -6.20
C GLN A 149 7.11 -12.16 -5.30
N LEU A 150 8.20 -11.88 -4.58
CA LEU A 150 8.34 -10.62 -3.86
C LEU A 150 8.77 -9.55 -4.85
N ILE A 151 7.99 -8.48 -5.00
CA ILE A 151 8.37 -7.33 -5.81
C ILE A 151 8.93 -6.27 -4.86
N MET A 152 10.14 -5.79 -5.12
CA MET A 152 10.81 -4.76 -4.31
C MET A 152 11.21 -3.57 -5.18
N ALA A 153 10.85 -2.37 -4.71
CA ALA A 153 11.21 -1.11 -5.31
C ALA A 153 12.12 -0.32 -4.36
N PRO A 154 13.38 -0.06 -4.75
CA PRO A 154 14.20 0.97 -4.12
C PRO A 154 13.60 2.36 -4.35
N LEU A 155 13.93 3.36 -3.52
CA LEU A 155 13.55 4.75 -3.79
C LEU A 155 14.39 5.34 -4.92
N HIS A 156 15.70 5.04 -4.92
CA HIS A 156 16.67 5.63 -5.85
C HIS A 156 17.57 4.58 -6.47
N GLY A 157 17.86 4.75 -7.77
CA GLY A 157 18.90 3.98 -8.42
C GLY A 157 20.29 4.46 -7.99
N ARG A 158 21.31 3.67 -8.37
CA ARG A 158 22.68 3.91 -7.91
C ARG A 158 23.24 5.25 -8.41
N GLY A 159 23.93 5.95 -7.52
CA GLY A 159 24.54 7.25 -7.81
C GLY A 159 23.53 8.39 -8.01
N ASN A 160 22.26 8.20 -7.60
CA ASN A 160 21.23 9.23 -7.73
C ASN A 160 21.66 10.54 -7.06
N LYS A 161 21.44 11.65 -7.76
CA LYS A 161 21.53 13.02 -7.22
C LYS A 161 20.33 13.83 -7.69
N GLY A 162 19.46 14.21 -6.76
CA GLY A 162 18.30 15.04 -7.07
C GLY A 162 17.29 14.38 -8.03
N GLY A 163 17.19 13.04 -8.03
CA GLY A 163 16.30 12.33 -8.94
C GLY A 163 16.87 12.04 -10.33
N GLU A 164 18.17 12.23 -10.53
CA GLU A 164 18.90 11.93 -11.77
C GLU A 164 19.96 10.85 -11.50
N GLY A 165 20.22 9.97 -12.46
CA GLY A 165 21.27 8.95 -12.33
C GLY A 165 20.94 7.67 -13.10
N VAL A 166 21.36 6.54 -12.55
CA VAL A 166 20.87 5.23 -13.00
C VAL A 166 19.44 5.07 -12.48
N GLY A 167 18.55 4.50 -13.30
CA GLY A 167 17.20 4.15 -12.86
C GLY A 167 17.20 3.12 -11.74
N VAL A 168 16.10 3.06 -11.00
CA VAL A 168 15.88 2.06 -9.95
C VAL A 168 15.78 0.68 -10.57
N ASN A 169 16.49 -0.30 -10.04
CA ASN A 169 16.23 -1.68 -10.41
C ASN A 169 15.00 -2.16 -9.63
N ILE A 170 13.87 -2.34 -10.32
CA ILE A 170 12.71 -3.04 -9.74
C ILE A 170 13.03 -4.52 -9.74
N ILE A 171 13.04 -5.16 -8.56
CA ILE A 171 13.53 -6.52 -8.38
C ILE A 171 12.36 -7.45 -8.07
N ALA A 172 12.26 -8.57 -8.77
CA ALA A 172 11.42 -9.69 -8.41
C ALA A 172 12.27 -10.81 -7.80
N TYR A 173 11.85 -11.35 -6.66
CA TYR A 173 12.48 -12.51 -6.01
C TYR A 173 11.58 -13.72 -6.11
N GLU A 174 12.16 -14.86 -6.49
CA GLU A 174 11.50 -16.15 -6.53
C GLU A 174 11.71 -16.89 -5.21
N VAL A 175 10.63 -17.46 -4.66
CA VAL A 175 10.69 -18.23 -3.41
C VAL A 175 11.23 -19.63 -3.73
N PRO A 176 12.43 -20.00 -3.24
CA PRO A 176 12.93 -21.36 -3.41
C PRO A 176 12.19 -22.33 -2.47
N ALA A 177 12.26 -23.63 -2.77
CA ALA A 177 11.67 -24.66 -1.92
C ALA A 177 12.22 -24.67 -0.49
N ASP A 178 13.52 -24.35 -0.33
CA ASP A 178 14.13 -24.06 0.98
C ASP A 178 14.38 -22.55 1.08
N PRO A 179 13.55 -21.80 1.84
CA PRO A 179 13.64 -20.35 1.92
C PRO A 179 14.91 -19.85 2.62
N THR A 180 15.72 -20.74 3.21
CA THR A 180 17.02 -20.38 3.82
C THR A 180 18.17 -20.28 2.80
N GLN A 181 17.96 -20.79 1.58
CA GLN A 181 18.95 -20.68 0.50
C GLN A 181 18.92 -19.29 -0.15
N ALA A 182 19.87 -19.01 -1.04
CA ALA A 182 19.84 -17.80 -1.84
C ALA A 182 18.64 -17.80 -2.81
N TRP A 183 17.84 -16.73 -2.79
CA TRP A 183 16.68 -16.59 -3.65
C TRP A 183 17.11 -16.15 -5.06
N PRO A 184 16.68 -16.85 -6.12
CA PRO A 184 16.78 -16.31 -7.47
C PRO A 184 16.04 -14.97 -7.56
N HIS A 185 16.61 -14.02 -8.29
CA HIS A 185 15.98 -12.74 -8.51
C HIS A 185 16.30 -12.22 -9.92
N HIS A 186 15.44 -11.34 -10.43
CA HIS A 186 15.61 -10.71 -11.72
C HIS A 186 15.06 -9.28 -11.72
N ILE A 187 15.56 -8.46 -12.64
CA ILE A 187 15.11 -7.07 -12.81
C ILE A 187 13.88 -7.03 -13.72
N ILE A 188 12.81 -6.40 -13.25
CA ILE A 188 11.55 -6.20 -13.99
C ILE A 188 11.66 -4.99 -14.92
N ASP A 189 12.18 -3.88 -14.39
CA ASP A 189 12.35 -2.60 -15.10
C ASP A 189 13.47 -1.80 -14.43
N ASN A 190 14.16 -0.95 -15.19
CA ASN A 190 15.20 -0.06 -14.70
C ASN A 190 15.15 1.35 -15.29
N THR A 191 13.97 1.77 -15.75
CA THR A 191 13.76 3.00 -16.51
C THR A 191 13.22 4.16 -15.67
N MET A 192 12.90 3.91 -14.41
CA MET A 192 12.25 4.86 -13.49
C MET A 192 13.23 5.46 -12.49
N HIS A 193 12.91 6.64 -11.97
CA HIS A 193 13.57 7.25 -10.82
C HIS A 193 12.55 7.60 -9.74
N ILE A 194 12.98 7.68 -8.48
CA ILE A 194 12.12 8.09 -7.35
C ILE A 194 10.85 7.23 -7.27
N THR A 195 11.00 5.92 -7.15
CA THR A 195 9.84 5.00 -7.01
C THR A 195 9.44 4.88 -5.55
N HIS A 196 8.43 5.65 -5.16
CA HIS A 196 8.01 5.74 -3.76
C HIS A 196 6.98 4.68 -3.37
N ASN A 197 6.07 4.28 -4.26
CA ASN A 197 5.17 3.17 -3.99
C ASN A 197 4.83 2.34 -5.23
N LEU A 198 4.27 1.16 -4.97
CA LEU A 198 3.73 0.23 -5.94
C LEU A 198 2.41 -0.36 -5.42
N ASP A 199 1.59 -0.82 -6.35
CA ASP A 199 0.32 -1.47 -6.05
C ASP A 199 0.23 -2.82 -6.77
N VAL A 200 -0.42 -3.78 -6.12
CA VAL A 200 -0.68 -5.11 -6.69
C VAL A 200 -2.18 -5.26 -6.78
N PHE A 201 -2.68 -5.41 -8.01
CA PHE A 201 -4.11 -5.47 -8.28
C PHE A 201 -4.47 -6.82 -8.92
N PRO A 202 -5.41 -7.58 -8.33
CA PRO A 202 -5.84 -8.86 -8.90
C PRO A 202 -6.56 -8.68 -10.25
N GLU A 203 -6.14 -9.44 -11.26
CA GLU A 203 -6.81 -9.55 -12.57
C GLU A 203 -7.23 -11.00 -12.83
N GLU A 204 -8.04 -11.22 -13.87
CA GLU A 204 -8.56 -12.55 -14.23
C GLU A 204 -7.45 -13.60 -14.45
N ASN A 205 -6.28 -13.19 -14.93
CA ASN A 205 -5.17 -14.06 -15.29
C ASN A 205 -3.94 -13.90 -14.36
N GLY A 206 -4.16 -13.53 -13.10
CA GLY A 206 -3.11 -13.28 -12.11
C GLY A 206 -2.99 -11.79 -11.77
N ASP A 207 -1.98 -11.44 -10.99
CA ASP A 207 -1.84 -10.06 -10.51
C ASP A 207 -1.21 -9.15 -11.57
N ALA A 208 -1.64 -7.90 -11.57
CA ALA A 208 -0.95 -6.81 -12.22
C ALA A 208 -0.23 -5.94 -11.17
N VAL A 209 1.02 -5.57 -11.47
CA VAL A 209 1.83 -4.72 -10.61
C VAL A 209 1.93 -3.33 -11.24
N TYR A 210 1.58 -2.31 -10.49
CA TYR A 210 1.64 -0.91 -10.93
C TYR A 210 2.70 -0.19 -10.11
N ILE A 211 3.62 0.50 -10.78
CA ILE A 211 4.75 1.16 -10.12
C ILE A 211 4.73 2.62 -10.54
N GLY A 212 4.75 3.52 -9.55
CA GLY A 212 4.85 4.95 -9.75
C GLY A 212 6.27 5.43 -9.51
N GLY A 213 6.76 6.28 -10.41
CA GLY A 213 8.03 6.98 -10.27
C GLY A 213 7.92 8.44 -10.70
N LYS A 214 9.06 9.09 -10.80
CA LYS A 214 9.21 10.48 -11.27
C LYS A 214 8.67 10.69 -12.68
N GLU A 215 8.83 9.69 -13.55
CA GLU A 215 8.46 9.75 -14.96
C GLU A 215 6.97 9.49 -15.21
N GLY A 216 6.33 8.72 -14.33
CA GLY A 216 4.98 8.22 -14.57
C GLY A 216 4.65 6.92 -13.82
N VAL A 217 3.62 6.25 -14.32
CA VAL A 217 3.19 4.91 -13.88
C VAL A 217 3.39 3.91 -15.00
N LYS A 218 4.02 2.77 -14.69
CA LYS A 218 4.02 1.57 -15.54
C LYS A 218 3.25 0.45 -14.86
N ALA A 219 2.65 -0.40 -15.68
CA ALA A 219 1.94 -1.61 -15.25
C ALA A 219 2.64 -2.84 -15.81
N PHE A 220 2.69 -3.92 -15.04
CA PHE A 220 3.36 -5.17 -15.40
C PHE A 220 2.43 -6.35 -15.12
N GLN A 221 2.50 -7.37 -15.97
CA GLN A 221 1.79 -8.64 -15.79
C GLN A 221 2.75 -9.79 -15.98
N PHE A 222 2.58 -10.87 -15.23
CA PHE A 222 3.40 -12.07 -15.39
C PHE A 222 2.90 -12.91 -16.57
N LYS A 223 3.74 -13.10 -17.60
CA LYS A 223 3.42 -13.90 -18.80
C LYS A 223 4.63 -14.69 -19.26
N ASN A 224 4.42 -15.97 -19.54
CA ASN A 224 5.47 -16.88 -20.05
C ASN A 224 6.74 -16.88 -19.17
N GLY A 225 6.57 -16.93 -17.84
CA GLY A 225 7.68 -17.02 -16.89
C GLY A 225 8.41 -15.71 -16.59
N ARG A 226 7.88 -14.55 -16.99
CA ARG A 226 8.50 -13.24 -16.69
C ARG A 226 7.46 -12.14 -16.55
N TRP A 227 7.81 -11.09 -15.81
CA TRP A 227 7.06 -9.83 -15.81
C TRP A 227 7.24 -9.10 -17.13
N VAL A 228 6.13 -8.75 -17.78
CA VAL A 228 6.11 -7.96 -19.00
C VAL A 228 5.33 -6.67 -18.76
N ALA A 229 5.88 -5.56 -19.22
CA ALA A 229 5.18 -4.28 -19.18
C ALA A 229 3.91 -4.34 -20.04
N HIS A 230 2.84 -3.73 -19.56
CA HIS A 230 1.61 -3.52 -20.32
C HIS A 230 1.88 -2.60 -21.53
N SER A 231 1.09 -2.74 -22.60
CA SER A 231 1.21 -1.94 -23.83
C SER A 231 2.63 -1.91 -24.41
N ASP A 232 3.32 -3.05 -24.44
CA ASP A 232 4.66 -3.21 -25.03
C ASP A 232 5.73 -2.25 -24.46
N GLY A 233 5.62 -1.88 -23.18
CA GLY A 233 6.61 -1.03 -22.49
C GLY A 233 6.20 0.45 -22.36
N GLU A 234 5.07 0.82 -22.94
CA GLU A 234 4.51 2.17 -22.82
C GLU A 234 4.09 2.52 -21.39
N TRP A 235 4.18 3.80 -21.07
CA TRP A 235 3.72 4.35 -19.81
C TRP A 235 2.19 4.31 -19.74
N LEU A 236 1.62 3.84 -18.62
CA LEU A 236 0.19 3.98 -18.37
C LEU A 236 -0.17 5.45 -18.16
N VAL A 237 0.65 6.15 -17.38
CA VAL A 237 0.63 7.61 -17.20
C VAL A 237 2.05 8.10 -17.34
N GLN A 238 2.28 9.23 -18.01
CA GLN A 238 3.60 9.82 -18.20
C GLN A 238 3.56 11.33 -17.97
N GLY A 239 4.67 11.89 -17.49
CA GLY A 239 4.83 13.34 -17.31
C GLY A 239 4.36 13.86 -15.95
N HIS A 240 4.01 12.95 -15.05
CA HIS A 240 3.66 13.23 -13.66
C HIS A 240 4.49 12.34 -12.75
N SER A 241 4.82 12.84 -11.56
CA SER A 241 5.57 12.11 -10.54
C SER A 241 4.62 11.60 -9.47
N PHE A 242 4.88 10.40 -8.95
CA PHE A 242 3.98 9.68 -8.07
C PHE A 242 4.65 9.35 -6.73
N GLY A 243 4.04 9.79 -5.64
CA GLY A 243 4.40 9.40 -4.28
C GLY A 243 3.64 8.15 -3.84
N GLU A 244 2.32 8.20 -3.95
CA GLU A 244 1.44 7.08 -3.63
C GLU A 244 0.58 6.74 -4.85
N LEU A 245 0.21 5.47 -5.01
CA LEU A 245 -0.80 5.08 -5.99
C LEU A 245 -1.63 3.88 -5.54
N ARG A 246 -2.89 3.84 -5.96
CA ARG A 246 -3.77 2.68 -5.86
C ARG A 246 -4.60 2.51 -7.11
N ILE A 247 -4.83 1.27 -7.50
CA ILE A 247 -5.81 0.90 -8.52
C ILE A 247 -7.12 0.57 -7.82
N GLY A 248 -8.21 1.19 -8.27
CA GLY A 248 -9.55 0.97 -7.74
C GLY A 248 -10.55 0.62 -8.84
N ARG A 249 -11.77 0.28 -8.42
CA ARG A 249 -12.93 -0.02 -9.26
C ARG A 249 -13.98 1.08 -9.10
N GLY A 250 -14.21 1.85 -10.16
CA GLY A 250 -15.25 2.85 -10.24
C GLY A 250 -16.58 2.26 -10.71
N GLN A 251 -17.51 3.14 -11.05
CA GLN A 251 -18.85 2.79 -11.55
C GLN A 251 -18.79 1.73 -12.67
N GLY A 252 -19.61 0.68 -12.53
CA GLY A 252 -19.67 -0.42 -13.49
C GLY A 252 -18.42 -1.31 -13.52
N GLY A 253 -17.61 -1.28 -12.46
CA GLY A 253 -16.39 -2.11 -12.33
C GLY A 253 -15.18 -1.59 -13.12
N ARG A 254 -15.28 -0.36 -13.65
CA ARG A 254 -14.22 0.27 -14.45
C ARG A 254 -13.00 0.54 -13.59
N LYS A 255 -11.83 0.05 -13.99
CA LYS A 255 -10.58 0.35 -13.28
C LYS A 255 -10.23 1.84 -13.39
N PHE A 256 -9.73 2.41 -12.31
CA PHE A 256 -9.12 3.74 -12.28
C PHE A 256 -7.83 3.70 -11.45
N LEU A 257 -7.01 4.74 -11.61
CA LEU A 257 -5.83 4.97 -10.77
C LEU A 257 -6.11 6.20 -9.89
N THR A 258 -5.79 6.13 -8.60
CA THR A 258 -5.69 7.29 -7.72
C THR A 258 -4.25 7.44 -7.25
N ALA A 259 -3.82 8.66 -6.98
CA ALA A 259 -2.45 8.94 -6.59
C ALA A 259 -2.29 10.16 -5.70
N ILE A 260 -1.23 10.14 -4.88
CA ILE A 260 -0.67 11.34 -4.28
C ILE A 260 0.54 11.76 -5.12
N GLU A 261 0.52 13.02 -5.56
CA GLU A 261 1.52 13.56 -6.49
C GLU A 261 2.14 14.87 -5.97
N PRO A 262 3.46 15.07 -6.12
CA PRO A 262 4.51 14.06 -6.36
C PRO A 262 4.85 13.25 -5.10
N LEU A 263 6.06 12.69 -5.00
CA LEU A 263 6.64 12.17 -3.75
C LEU A 263 6.40 13.15 -2.59
N HIS A 264 5.77 12.67 -1.50
CA HIS A 264 5.39 13.50 -0.35
C HIS A 264 4.64 14.78 -0.76
N GLY A 265 3.82 14.67 -1.80
CA GLY A 265 3.15 15.79 -2.44
C GLY A 265 1.92 16.29 -1.70
N ASN A 266 1.31 17.30 -2.29
CA ASN A 266 0.10 17.95 -1.80
C ASN A 266 -1.16 17.61 -2.60
N LEU A 267 -1.01 16.95 -3.77
CA LEU A 267 -2.12 16.68 -4.67
C LEU A 267 -2.69 15.29 -4.41
N LEU A 268 -4.00 15.18 -4.23
CA LEU A 268 -4.75 13.94 -4.46
C LEU A 268 -5.32 13.97 -5.88
N THR A 269 -5.10 12.92 -6.65
CA THR A 269 -5.48 12.87 -8.06
C THR A 269 -6.15 11.56 -8.43
N THR A 270 -7.00 11.59 -9.45
CA THR A 270 -7.56 10.39 -10.08
C THR A 270 -7.30 10.41 -11.58
N TYR A 271 -7.17 9.21 -12.15
CA TYR A 271 -7.04 8.94 -13.58
C TYR A 271 -8.14 7.95 -13.93
N ILE A 272 -9.28 8.47 -14.38
CA ILE A 272 -10.48 7.69 -14.70
C ILE A 272 -10.57 7.55 -16.21
N PRO A 273 -10.73 6.33 -16.77
CA PRO A 273 -10.83 6.20 -18.20
C PRO A 273 -12.19 6.69 -18.70
N ASN A 274 -12.22 7.38 -19.84
CA ASN A 274 -13.45 7.80 -20.53
C ASN A 274 -14.18 6.63 -21.22
N THR A 275 -13.49 5.50 -21.41
CA THR A 275 -14.05 4.22 -21.90
C THR A 275 -13.90 3.12 -20.84
N GLN A 276 -14.30 1.89 -21.18
CA GLN A 276 -14.03 0.71 -20.32
C GLN A 276 -12.57 0.24 -20.36
N LEU A 277 -11.78 0.71 -21.34
CA LEU A 277 -10.40 0.29 -21.51
C LEU A 277 -9.46 1.14 -20.65
N PHE A 278 -8.85 0.52 -19.64
CA PHE A 278 -7.85 1.14 -18.77
C PHE A 278 -6.49 1.23 -19.47
N ARG A 279 -6.32 2.26 -20.32
CA ARG A 279 -5.10 2.53 -21.10
C ARG A 279 -4.86 4.03 -21.21
N ARG A 280 -3.60 4.41 -21.38
CA ARG A 280 -3.10 5.80 -21.37
C ARG A 280 -4.00 6.78 -22.13
N GLU A 281 -4.35 6.46 -23.37
CA GLU A 281 -5.11 7.31 -24.28
C GLU A 281 -6.55 7.61 -23.80
N ASN A 282 -7.06 6.82 -22.86
CA ASN A 282 -8.41 6.95 -22.31
C ASN A 282 -8.41 7.62 -20.94
N LEU A 283 -7.27 7.72 -20.25
CA LEU A 283 -7.20 8.21 -18.88
C LEU A 283 -7.36 9.73 -18.82
N GLN A 284 -8.36 10.18 -18.07
CA GLN A 284 -8.55 11.58 -17.74
C GLN A 284 -8.05 11.84 -16.31
N ARG A 285 -7.06 12.72 -16.19
CA ARG A 285 -6.52 13.18 -14.90
C ARG A 285 -7.41 14.26 -14.29
N THR A 286 -7.75 14.12 -13.01
CA THR A 286 -8.47 15.11 -12.20
C THR A 286 -7.73 15.32 -10.88
N VAL A 287 -7.51 16.58 -10.49
CA VAL A 287 -7.03 16.93 -9.14
C VAL A 287 -8.24 17.05 -8.23
N LEU A 288 -8.31 16.24 -7.18
CA LEU A 288 -9.40 16.27 -6.21
C LEU A 288 -9.16 17.29 -5.10
N THR A 289 -7.90 17.42 -4.67
CA THR A 289 -7.46 18.44 -3.73
C THR A 289 -5.97 18.72 -3.92
N ASP A 290 -5.53 19.91 -3.55
CA ASP A 290 -4.13 20.34 -3.44
C ASP A 290 -3.73 20.72 -2.00
N GLN A 291 -4.56 20.34 -1.03
CA GLN A 291 -4.48 20.77 0.37
C GLN A 291 -3.75 19.77 1.28
N LEU A 292 -3.19 18.68 0.75
CA LEU A 292 -2.40 17.75 1.57
C LEU A 292 -1.04 18.40 1.93
N ASN A 293 -0.43 17.98 3.03
CA ASN A 293 0.97 18.29 3.30
C ASN A 293 1.73 17.00 3.62
N GLN A 294 2.61 16.60 2.69
CA GLN A 294 3.28 15.31 2.72
C GLN A 294 2.27 14.15 2.77
N GLY A 295 1.40 14.09 1.77
CA GLY A 295 0.48 12.95 1.59
C GLY A 295 1.28 11.64 1.48
N HIS A 296 0.81 10.60 2.19
CA HIS A 296 1.55 9.34 2.30
C HIS A 296 0.65 8.11 2.56
N GLY A 297 -0.54 8.28 3.14
CA GLY A 297 -1.54 7.22 3.26
C GLY A 297 -2.55 7.27 2.11
N LEU A 298 -2.74 6.15 1.40
CA LEU A 298 -3.71 6.05 0.30
C LEU A 298 -4.29 4.64 0.17
N ALA A 299 -5.62 4.55 0.08
CA ALA A 299 -6.37 3.35 -0.28
C ALA A 299 -7.51 3.67 -1.25
N ALA A 300 -7.88 2.71 -2.09
CA ALA A 300 -9.09 2.73 -2.91
C ALA A 300 -9.88 1.45 -2.62
N VAL A 301 -11.06 1.57 -2.03
CA VAL A 301 -11.86 0.43 -1.55
C VAL A 301 -13.32 0.81 -1.33
N ASP A 302 -14.22 -0.12 -1.62
CA ASP A 302 -15.66 0.03 -1.39
C ASP A 302 -16.03 -0.12 0.10
N LEU A 303 -15.76 0.92 0.88
CA LEU A 303 -16.05 0.99 2.32
C LEU A 303 -17.54 1.07 2.63
N LEU A 304 -18.31 1.65 1.72
CA LEU A 304 -19.73 1.94 1.91
C LEU A 304 -20.65 0.98 1.15
N LYS A 305 -20.09 -0.06 0.49
CA LYS A 305 -20.83 -1.04 -0.33
C LYS A 305 -21.65 -0.39 -1.45
N MET A 306 -21.10 0.65 -2.05
CA MET A 306 -21.71 1.40 -3.16
C MET A 306 -21.49 0.72 -4.52
N GLY A 307 -20.69 -0.35 -4.59
CA GLY A 307 -20.29 -0.99 -5.84
C GLY A 307 -19.23 -0.19 -6.62
N GLN A 308 -18.61 0.76 -5.94
CA GLN A 308 -17.55 1.63 -6.42
C GLN A 308 -16.66 1.98 -5.23
N ASP A 309 -15.36 2.01 -5.45
CA ASP A 309 -14.38 2.34 -4.43
C ASP A 309 -14.45 3.82 -4.03
N GLN A 310 -14.38 4.06 -2.72
CA GLN A 310 -14.06 5.35 -2.11
C GLN A 310 -12.54 5.47 -1.97
N LEU A 311 -12.05 6.69 -1.73
CA LEU A 311 -10.62 6.92 -1.48
C LEU A 311 -10.40 7.29 -0.02
N VAL A 312 -9.47 6.61 0.64
CA VAL A 312 -8.98 7.01 1.96
C VAL A 312 -7.63 7.67 1.75
N VAL A 313 -7.46 8.89 2.25
CA VAL A 313 -6.22 9.65 2.14
C VAL A 313 -5.78 10.18 3.49
N GLY A 314 -4.48 10.07 3.78
CA GLY A 314 -3.86 10.60 4.98
C GLY A 314 -2.53 11.29 4.68
N TRP A 315 -2.17 12.27 5.51
CA TRP A 315 -0.95 13.04 5.34
C TRP A 315 -0.25 13.34 6.67
N ARG A 316 1.07 13.58 6.60
CA ARG A 316 1.97 13.50 7.76
C ARG A 316 2.14 14.78 8.55
N GLU A 317 1.82 15.93 7.96
CA GLU A 317 2.04 17.22 8.59
C GLU A 317 0.82 18.13 8.49
N LYS A 318 0.71 19.12 9.37
CA LYS A 318 -0.34 20.12 9.23
C LYS A 318 -0.20 20.85 7.90
N ASN A 319 -1.30 20.97 7.15
CA ASN A 319 -1.35 21.77 5.94
C ASN A 319 -1.36 23.29 6.26
N PRO A 320 -1.37 24.20 5.27
CA PRO A 320 -1.43 25.64 5.52
C PRO A 320 -2.65 26.11 6.32
N ALA A 321 -3.76 25.36 6.31
CA ALA A 321 -4.93 25.61 7.14
C ALA A 321 -4.81 25.07 8.58
N GLY A 322 -3.72 24.37 8.89
CA GLY A 322 -3.46 23.78 10.21
C GLY A 322 -4.06 22.37 10.39
N GLU A 323 -4.58 21.78 9.32
CA GLU A 323 -5.30 20.50 9.32
C GLU A 323 -4.35 19.33 9.07
N ILE A 324 -4.61 18.22 9.75
CA ILE A 324 -3.89 16.94 9.62
C ILE A 324 -4.87 15.82 9.93
N GLY A 325 -4.72 14.65 9.32
CA GLY A 325 -5.61 13.53 9.62
C GLY A 325 -5.79 12.56 8.48
N VAL A 326 -6.95 11.90 8.50
CA VAL A 326 -7.40 10.95 7.48
C VAL A 326 -8.78 11.38 6.99
N GLN A 327 -8.92 11.50 5.67
CA GLN A 327 -10.17 11.84 5.00
C GLN A 327 -10.66 10.69 4.11
N LEU A 328 -11.97 10.61 3.96
CA LEU A 328 -12.66 9.72 3.03
C LEU A 328 -13.30 10.57 1.92
N TYR A 329 -12.97 10.24 0.68
CA TYR A 329 -13.55 10.83 -0.52
C TYR A 329 -14.58 9.84 -1.09
N ILE A 330 -15.83 10.30 -1.23
CA ILE A 330 -16.98 9.50 -1.62
C ILE A 330 -17.48 9.98 -2.97
N PRO A 331 -17.47 9.14 -4.01
CA PRO A 331 -17.92 9.55 -5.33
C PRO A 331 -19.44 9.73 -5.32
N ASN A 332 -19.90 10.83 -5.92
CA ASN A 332 -21.31 11.18 -5.97
C ASN A 332 -21.89 11.15 -7.40
N ALA A 333 -23.20 11.31 -7.51
CA ALA A 333 -23.91 11.20 -8.80
C ALA A 333 -23.53 12.30 -9.82
N ALA A 334 -22.88 13.39 -9.39
CA ALA A 334 -22.41 14.45 -10.27
C ALA A 334 -21.02 14.16 -10.89
N ASN A 335 -20.45 12.98 -10.65
CA ASN A 335 -19.03 12.66 -10.90
C ASN A 335 -18.06 13.57 -10.12
N GLU A 336 -18.52 14.05 -8.96
CA GLU A 336 -17.70 14.76 -7.98
C GLU A 336 -17.43 13.84 -6.78
N TRP A 337 -16.74 14.38 -5.77
CA TRP A 337 -16.38 13.65 -4.56
C TRP A 337 -16.81 14.44 -3.32
N ASP A 338 -17.69 13.84 -2.51
CA ASP A 338 -18.00 14.34 -1.18
C ASP A 338 -16.84 13.97 -0.23
N VAL A 339 -16.51 14.83 0.71
CA VAL A 339 -15.36 14.63 1.62
C VAL A 339 -15.83 14.60 3.06
N VAL A 340 -15.42 13.58 3.81
CA VAL A 340 -15.67 13.47 5.25
C VAL A 340 -14.39 13.14 6.00
N TRP A 341 -14.29 13.60 7.24
CA TRP A 341 -13.19 13.22 8.13
C TRP A 341 -13.41 11.82 8.70
N VAL A 342 -12.39 10.97 8.61
CA VAL A 342 -12.28 9.73 9.38
C VAL A 342 -11.61 10.02 10.72
N ASP A 343 -10.54 10.84 10.69
CA ASP A 343 -9.83 11.35 11.86
C ASP A 343 -9.36 12.78 11.56
N GLU A 344 -9.79 13.74 12.37
CA GLU A 344 -9.38 15.14 12.27
C GLU A 344 -8.42 15.48 13.42
N GLY A 345 -7.15 15.67 13.09
CA GLY A 345 -6.09 16.11 14.00
C GLY A 345 -5.40 15.02 14.82
N GLY A 346 -5.96 13.81 14.88
CA GLY A 346 -5.47 12.73 15.74
C GLY A 346 -4.50 11.75 15.06
N MET A 347 -4.25 11.89 13.76
CA MET A 347 -3.41 10.97 12.98
C MET A 347 -2.53 11.70 11.96
N ALA A 348 -1.23 11.76 12.25
CA ALA A 348 -0.22 12.20 11.29
C ALA A 348 0.18 11.02 10.38
N CYS A 349 -0.72 10.66 9.46
CA CYS A 349 -0.70 9.38 8.76
C CYS A 349 0.56 9.18 7.91
N GLU A 350 1.42 8.27 8.37
CA GLU A 350 2.62 7.80 7.67
C GLU A 350 2.30 6.57 6.81
N ASP A 351 1.40 5.68 7.22
CA ASP A 351 0.86 4.66 6.32
C ASP A 351 -0.57 4.31 6.73
N LEU A 352 -1.33 3.75 5.79
CA LEU A 352 -2.64 3.17 6.07
C LEU A 352 -2.89 1.91 5.24
N GLN A 353 -3.67 1.00 5.82
CA GLN A 353 -4.18 -0.20 5.17
C GLN A 353 -5.67 -0.33 5.47
N VAL A 354 -6.36 -1.15 4.68
CA VAL A 354 -7.79 -1.40 4.84
C VAL A 354 -8.06 -2.89 4.82
N ALA A 355 -8.82 -3.38 5.79
CA ALA A 355 -9.21 -4.79 5.90
C ALA A 355 -10.43 -4.94 6.81
N ASP A 356 -11.25 -5.96 6.55
CA ASP A 356 -12.37 -6.33 7.43
C ASP A 356 -11.82 -7.07 8.65
N LEU A 357 -11.60 -6.35 9.75
CA LEU A 357 -10.92 -6.89 10.94
C LEU A 357 -11.89 -7.62 11.88
N ASP A 358 -13.19 -7.32 11.83
CA ASP A 358 -14.20 -7.97 12.67
C ASP A 358 -15.13 -8.94 11.92
N GLY A 359 -14.95 -9.09 10.61
CA GLY A 359 -15.66 -10.06 9.78
C GLY A 359 -17.10 -9.66 9.46
N ASP A 360 -17.45 -8.38 9.61
CA ASP A 360 -18.79 -7.86 9.33
C ASP A 360 -19.04 -7.59 7.83
N GLY A 361 -18.02 -7.80 7.01
CA GLY A 361 -18.01 -7.60 5.57
C GLY A 361 -17.86 -6.14 5.16
N ARG A 362 -17.59 -5.22 6.07
CA ARG A 362 -17.17 -3.84 5.77
C ARG A 362 -15.71 -3.67 6.16
N PRO A 363 -14.84 -3.25 5.24
CA PRO A 363 -13.46 -3.02 5.60
C PRO A 363 -13.31 -1.86 6.60
N ASP A 364 -12.40 -2.03 7.55
CA ASP A 364 -11.94 -1.05 8.53
C ASP A 364 -10.66 -0.36 8.06
N ILE A 365 -10.38 0.84 8.57
CA ILE A 365 -9.15 1.56 8.24
C ILE A 365 -8.14 1.41 9.38
N ILE A 366 -6.91 1.05 9.04
CA ILE A 366 -5.78 0.97 9.97
C ILE A 366 -4.79 2.05 9.57
N ALA A 367 -4.37 2.91 10.49
CA ALA A 367 -3.38 3.93 10.20
C ALA A 367 -2.30 4.03 11.29
N ALA A 368 -1.07 4.24 10.85
CA ALA A 368 0.07 4.50 11.70
C ALA A 368 0.55 5.94 11.48
N GLY A 369 0.94 6.62 12.56
CA GLY A 369 1.39 8.00 12.51
C GLY A 369 2.70 8.21 13.25
N ARG A 370 3.73 8.63 12.50
CA ARG A 370 5.05 8.94 13.06
C ARG A 370 5.00 10.13 14.02
N ALA A 371 4.43 11.25 13.60
CA ALA A 371 4.44 12.46 14.43
C ALA A 371 3.44 12.39 15.60
N THR A 372 2.39 11.57 15.46
CA THR A 372 1.40 11.30 16.51
C THR A 372 1.75 10.12 17.40
N ASN A 373 2.84 9.39 17.09
CA ASN A 373 3.34 8.20 17.79
C ASN A 373 2.28 7.12 18.03
N ASN A 374 1.38 6.90 17.06
CA ASN A 374 0.23 6.03 17.29
C ASN A 374 -0.08 5.07 16.14
N LEU A 375 -0.71 3.95 16.52
CA LEU A 375 -1.40 3.01 15.64
C LEU A 375 -2.88 3.00 16.05
N LYS A 376 -3.77 3.22 15.08
CA LYS A 376 -5.22 3.23 15.31
C LYS A 376 -5.96 2.33 14.33
N ILE A 377 -7.06 1.76 14.80
CA ILE A 377 -8.13 1.21 13.96
C ILE A 377 -9.28 2.22 13.94
N TYR A 378 -9.89 2.40 12.78
CA TYR A 378 -11.15 3.10 12.58
C TYR A 378 -12.17 2.07 12.10
N TRP A 379 -12.95 1.55 13.06
CA TRP A 379 -13.97 0.54 12.83
C TRP A 379 -15.10 1.09 11.98
N ASN A 380 -15.42 0.45 10.87
CA ASN A 380 -16.44 0.92 9.94
C ASN A 380 -17.85 0.57 10.43
N ARG A 381 -18.52 1.57 11.01
CA ARG A 381 -19.88 1.49 11.56
C ARG A 381 -20.91 2.21 10.68
N SER A 382 -20.57 2.42 9.41
CA SER A 382 -21.42 3.09 8.43
C SER A 382 -22.72 2.31 8.20
N GLN A 383 -23.83 3.03 8.04
CA GLN A 383 -25.19 2.48 7.86
C GLN A 383 -25.88 3.07 6.64
#